data_AF-A0A1I7SXL4-F1
#
_entry.id   AF-A0A1I7SXL4-F1
#
_cell.length_a   1.000
_cell.length_b   1.000
_cell.length_c   1.000
_cell.angle_alpha   90.00
_cell.angle_beta   90.00
_cell.angle_gamma   90.00
#
_symmetry.space_group_name_H-M   'P 1'
#
loop_
_entity.id
_entity.type
_entity.pdbx_description
1 polymer ?
#
loop_
_entity_poly.entity_id
_entity_poly.type
_entity_poly.pdbx_seq_one_letter_code
_entity_poly.pdbx_strand_id
1 'polypeptide(L)'
;MRSEVGKINLDTVFKEREQLNENIVYAINKASAPWGIQCMRYEIRDMHMPSKIQEAMQMQVEAERKKRAAILESEGIREAAINRAEGEKKSAILASEAIQAERVNVAKGEAEAVLLKAESRAKAIERIATALERDGGSGAAGLTVAEQYVQAFGNLAKESNTVVLPANLSDPGSMVSQALAVYDSLNKRK
;
A
#
# COMPACT_ATOMS: atom_id res chain seq x y z
N MET A 1 -7.74 63.89 -28.82
CA MET A 1 -6.77 62.79 -29.00
C MET A 1 -5.71 62.75 -27.88
N ARG A 2 -4.84 63.75 -27.74
CA ARG A 2 -3.77 63.75 -26.70
C ARG A 2 -4.27 63.52 -25.27
N SER A 3 -5.41 64.13 -24.91
CA SER A 3 -6.00 64.03 -23.57
C SER A 3 -6.57 62.64 -23.24
N GLU A 4 -7.00 61.87 -24.24
CA GLU A 4 -7.53 60.50 -24.01
C GLU A 4 -6.40 59.47 -24.00
N VAL A 5 -5.39 59.65 -24.85
CA VAL A 5 -4.19 58.78 -24.87
C VAL A 5 -3.36 58.91 -23.58
N GLY A 6 -3.37 60.07 -22.93
CA GLY A 6 -2.62 60.30 -21.69
C GLY A 6 -3.25 59.71 -20.41
N LYS A 7 -4.50 59.24 -20.46
CA LYS A 7 -5.21 58.67 -19.30
C LYS A 7 -5.01 57.16 -19.15
N ILE A 8 -4.52 56.49 -20.18
CA ILE A 8 -4.42 55.03 -20.24
C ILE A 8 -2.96 54.62 -20.11
N ASN A 9 -2.69 53.58 -19.31
CA ASN A 9 -1.35 53.01 -19.17
C ASN A 9 -0.89 52.42 -20.52
N LEU A 10 0.40 52.61 -20.83
CA LEU A 10 1.02 52.19 -22.09
C LEU A 10 0.75 50.72 -22.43
N ASP A 11 0.82 49.83 -21.43
CA ASP A 11 0.55 48.39 -21.59
C ASP A 11 -0.91 48.08 -21.95
N THR A 12 -1.85 48.88 -21.42
CA THR A 12 -3.29 48.73 -21.67
C THR A 12 -3.67 49.26 -23.04
N VAL A 13 -3.01 50.32 -23.51
CA VAL A 13 -3.21 50.89 -24.85
C VAL A 13 -2.96 49.86 -25.96
N PHE A 14 -2.00 48.95 -25.78
CA PHE A 14 -1.75 47.88 -26.75
C PHE A 14 -2.77 46.75 -26.69
N LYS A 15 -3.26 46.42 -25.50
CA LYS A 15 -4.21 45.32 -25.27
C LYS A 15 -5.64 45.70 -25.68
N GLU A 16 -6.01 46.97 -25.57
CA GLU A 16 -7.39 47.45 -25.70
C GLU A 16 -7.54 48.49 -26.84
N ARG A 17 -7.05 48.15 -28.04
CA ARG A 17 -7.14 49.04 -29.22
C ARG A 17 -8.58 49.40 -29.59
N GLU A 18 -9.51 48.45 -29.42
CA GLU A 18 -10.93 48.64 -29.74
C GLU A 18 -11.57 49.67 -28.79
N GLN A 19 -11.35 49.52 -27.48
CA GLN A 19 -11.84 50.45 -26.47
C GLN A 19 -11.30 51.88 -26.68
N LEU A 20 -10.03 52.01 -27.08
CA LEU A 20 -9.43 53.29 -27.40
C LEU A 20 -10.07 53.94 -28.63
N ASN A 21 -10.35 53.14 -29.67
CA ASN A 21 -11.01 53.65 -30.88
C ASN A 21 -12.41 54.18 -30.55
N GLU A 22 -13.21 53.46 -29.76
CA GLU A 22 -14.53 53.91 -29.31
C GLU A 22 -14.47 55.23 -28.54
N ASN A 23 -13.56 55.33 -27.57
CA ASN A 23 -13.39 56.53 -26.75
C ASN A 23 -12.97 57.74 -27.61
N ILE A 24 -12.13 57.53 -28.61
CA ILE A 24 -11.71 58.59 -29.55
C ILE A 24 -12.87 59.02 -30.46
N VAL A 25 -13.64 58.08 -31.01
CA VAL A 25 -14.82 58.39 -31.83
C VAL A 25 -15.84 59.19 -31.02
N TYR A 26 -16.10 58.79 -29.78
CA TYR A 26 -16.99 59.52 -28.87
C TYR A 26 -16.51 60.96 -28.61
N ALA A 27 -15.23 61.14 -28.30
CA ALA A 27 -14.65 62.45 -28.03
C ALA A 27 -14.68 63.36 -29.28
N ILE A 28 -14.44 62.82 -30.47
CA ILE A 28 -14.49 63.57 -31.73
C ILE A 28 -15.93 64.00 -32.04
N ASN A 29 -16.90 63.08 -31.97
CA ASN A 29 -18.30 63.38 -32.25
C ASN A 29 -18.88 64.43 -31.30
N LYS A 30 -18.48 64.42 -30.03
CA LYS A 30 -18.86 65.45 -29.05
C LYS A 30 -18.34 66.84 -29.44
N ALA A 31 -17.13 66.92 -29.99
CA ALA A 31 -16.53 68.18 -30.41
C ALA A 31 -17.02 68.67 -31.79
N SER A 32 -17.40 67.76 -32.69
CA SER A 32 -17.84 68.07 -34.05
C SER A 32 -19.35 68.34 -34.20
N ALA A 33 -20.13 68.11 -33.14
CA ALA A 33 -21.58 68.38 -33.10
C ALA A 33 -21.98 69.80 -33.58
N PRO A 34 -21.26 70.90 -33.23
CA PRO A 34 -21.58 72.25 -33.71
C PRO A 34 -21.33 72.44 -35.21
N TRP A 35 -20.53 71.59 -35.84
CA TRP A 35 -20.15 71.68 -37.25
C TRP A 35 -20.96 70.74 -38.15
N GLY A 36 -21.86 69.93 -37.57
CA GLY A 36 -22.68 68.98 -38.32
C GLY A 36 -21.90 67.83 -38.95
N ILE A 37 -20.67 67.55 -38.49
CA ILE A 37 -19.81 66.49 -39.00
C ILE A 37 -19.86 65.30 -38.04
N GLN A 38 -20.06 64.09 -38.57
CA GLN A 38 -20.06 62.85 -37.80
C GLN A 38 -18.91 61.93 -38.24
N CYS A 39 -18.10 61.50 -37.27
CA CYS A 39 -17.08 60.49 -37.44
C CYS A 39 -17.70 59.09 -37.29
N MET A 40 -17.65 58.29 -38.35
CA MET A 40 -18.22 56.93 -38.38
C MET A 40 -17.28 55.87 -37.80
N ARG A 41 -15.97 55.99 -38.05
CA ARG A 41 -14.96 55.04 -37.58
C ARG A 41 -13.61 55.72 -37.45
N TYR A 42 -12.88 55.34 -36.40
CA TYR A 42 -11.49 55.70 -36.19
C TYR A 42 -10.66 54.43 -36.02
N GLU A 43 -9.49 54.37 -36.65
CA GLU A 43 -8.57 53.23 -36.54
C GLU A 43 -7.13 53.75 -36.42
N ILE A 44 -6.45 53.32 -35.37
CA ILE A 44 -5.03 53.62 -35.16
C ILE A 44 -4.22 52.70 -36.08
N ARG A 45 -3.57 53.27 -37.10
CA ARG A 45 -2.65 52.54 -37.99
C ARG A 45 -1.35 52.19 -37.25
N ASP A 46 -0.48 53.17 -37.04
CA ASP A 46 0.86 52.94 -36.49
C ASP A 46 1.10 53.74 -35.21
N MET A 47 1.70 53.08 -34.21
CA MET A 47 2.13 53.72 -32.96
C MET A 47 3.63 53.50 -32.79
N HIS A 48 4.39 54.58 -32.71
CA HIS A 48 5.84 54.54 -32.57
C HIS A 48 6.22 54.85 -31.12
N MET A 49 6.79 53.88 -30.42
CA MET A 49 7.40 54.08 -29.10
C MET A 49 8.91 54.34 -29.23
N PRO A 50 9.48 55.23 -28.42
CA PRO A 50 10.94 55.37 -28.32
C PRO A 50 11.59 54.03 -27.93
N SER A 51 12.71 53.68 -28.57
CA SER A 51 13.43 52.41 -28.36
C SER A 51 13.76 52.11 -26.90
N LYS A 52 14.13 53.14 -26.12
CA LYS A 52 14.41 53.03 -24.68
C LYS A 52 13.24 52.48 -23.86
N ILE A 53 12.00 52.83 -24.22
CA ILE A 53 10.80 52.36 -23.49
C ILE A 53 10.50 50.91 -23.88
N GLN A 54 10.68 50.55 -25.15
CA GLN A 54 10.48 49.18 -25.62
C GLN A 54 11.43 48.21 -24.93
N GLU A 55 12.70 48.60 -24.81
CA GLU A 55 13.73 47.80 -24.15
C GLU A 55 13.44 47.61 -22.66
N ALA A 56 13.07 48.69 -21.95
CA ALA A 56 12.68 48.62 -20.55
C ALA A 56 11.45 47.74 -20.32
N MET A 57 10.43 47.85 -21.19
CA MET A 57 9.23 47.03 -21.14
C MET A 57 9.55 45.55 -21.40
N GLN A 58 10.41 45.25 -22.37
CA GLN A 58 10.87 43.88 -22.65
C GLN A 58 11.61 43.29 -21.45
N MET A 59 12.53 44.04 -20.82
CA MET A 59 13.24 43.59 -19.62
C MET A 59 12.28 43.31 -18.46
N GLN A 60 11.26 44.16 -18.27
CA GLN A 60 10.26 43.97 -17.22
C GLN A 60 9.43 42.71 -17.46
N VAL A 61 8.91 42.51 -18.67
CA VAL A 61 8.13 41.32 -19.02
C VAL A 61 8.97 40.04 -18.89
N GLU A 62 10.24 40.08 -19.30
CA GLU A 62 11.13 38.94 -19.16
C GLU A 62 11.43 38.63 -17.68
N ALA A 63 11.66 39.65 -16.85
CA ALA A 63 11.85 39.47 -15.42
C ALA A 63 10.61 38.90 -14.72
N GLU A 64 9.42 39.38 -15.07
CA GLU A 64 8.16 38.84 -14.53
C GLU A 64 7.95 37.39 -14.98
N ARG A 65 8.24 37.08 -16.24
CA ARG A 65 8.16 35.71 -16.77
C ARG A 65 9.14 34.78 -16.07
N LYS A 66 10.39 35.21 -15.85
CA LYS A 66 11.39 34.45 -15.09
C LYS A 66 10.97 34.23 -13.65
N LYS A 67 10.46 35.27 -12.98
CA LYS A 67 9.94 35.16 -11.60
C LYS A 67 8.80 34.15 -11.53
N ARG A 68 7.84 34.23 -12.46
CA ARG A 68 6.70 33.32 -12.50
C ARG A 68 7.12 31.87 -12.78
N ALA A 69 8.09 31.67 -13.69
CA ALA A 69 8.64 30.35 -13.97
C ALA A 69 9.32 29.75 -12.73
N ALA A 70 10.15 30.52 -12.03
CA ALA A 70 10.85 30.06 -10.83
C ALA A 70 9.88 29.70 -9.67
N ILE A 71 8.81 30.48 -9.49
CA ILE A 71 7.78 30.17 -8.49
C ILE A 71 7.09 28.84 -8.84
N LEU A 72 6.66 28.69 -10.08
CA LEU A 72 5.94 27.50 -10.54
C LEU A 72 6.82 26.23 -10.48
N GLU A 73 8.11 26.37 -10.79
CA GLU A 73 9.08 25.28 -10.64
C GLU A 73 9.27 24.89 -9.17
N SER A 74 9.45 25.87 -8.27
CA SER A 74 9.58 25.62 -6.84
C SER A 74 8.32 24.97 -6.25
N GLU A 75 7.13 25.39 -6.69
CA GLU A 75 5.86 24.79 -6.28
C GLU A 75 5.76 23.35 -6.78
N GLY A 76 6.09 23.10 -8.05
CA GLY A 76 6.11 21.76 -8.63
C GLY A 76 7.08 20.82 -7.91
N ILE A 77 8.28 21.28 -7.54
CA ILE A 77 9.25 20.48 -6.76
C ILE A 77 8.68 20.15 -5.38
N ARG A 78 8.09 21.13 -4.70
CA ARG A 78 7.48 20.94 -3.38
C ARG A 78 6.34 19.92 -3.44
N GLU A 79 5.44 20.06 -4.40
CA GLU A 79 4.29 19.17 -4.56
C GLU A 79 4.74 17.74 -4.95
N ALA A 80 5.72 17.61 -5.84
CA ALA A 80 6.30 16.32 -6.20
C ALA A 80 7.01 15.63 -5.03
N ALA A 81 7.65 16.38 -4.13
CA ALA A 81 8.26 15.84 -2.91
C ALA A 81 7.20 15.35 -1.92
N ILE A 82 6.12 16.11 -1.72
CA ILE A 82 4.99 15.72 -0.86
C ILE A 82 4.33 14.46 -1.40
N ASN A 83 4.00 14.41 -2.69
CA ASN A 83 3.36 13.26 -3.31
C ASN A 83 4.21 11.98 -3.18
N ARG A 84 5.53 12.09 -3.34
CA ARG A 84 6.44 10.95 -3.12
C ARG A 84 6.44 10.49 -1.67
N ALA A 85 6.60 11.41 -0.72
CA ALA A 85 6.62 11.07 0.70
C ALA A 85 5.28 10.45 1.16
N GLU A 86 4.14 10.95 0.66
CA GLU A 86 2.84 10.35 0.92
C GLU A 86 2.69 8.97 0.28
N GLY A 87 3.18 8.78 -0.94
CA GLY A 87 3.20 7.49 -1.62
C GLY A 87 4.02 6.45 -0.84
N GLU A 88 5.22 6.82 -0.40
CA GLU A 88 6.08 5.98 0.44
C GLU A 88 5.43 5.64 1.77
N LYS A 89 4.83 6.63 2.46
CA LYS A 89 4.10 6.39 3.71
C LYS A 89 2.94 5.42 3.51
N LYS A 90 2.12 5.62 2.48
CA LYS A 90 0.98 4.74 2.16
C LYS A 90 1.47 3.34 1.80
N SER A 91 2.53 3.23 1.00
CA SER A 91 3.13 1.93 0.64
C SER A 91 3.64 1.17 1.87
N ALA A 92 4.34 1.85 2.79
CA ALA A 92 4.84 1.25 4.01
C ALA A 92 3.71 0.76 4.94
N ILE A 93 2.64 1.54 5.06
CA ILE A 93 1.45 1.15 5.85
C ILE A 93 0.80 -0.08 5.23
N LEU A 94 0.52 -0.06 3.92
CA LEU A 94 -0.10 -1.19 3.22
C LEU A 94 0.75 -2.44 3.30
N ALA A 95 2.08 -2.32 3.19
CA ALA A 95 2.99 -3.45 3.35
C ALA A 95 2.94 -4.02 4.77
N SER A 96 2.91 -3.17 5.80
CA SER A 96 2.79 -3.61 7.20
C SER A 96 1.44 -4.30 7.46
N GLU A 97 0.34 -3.74 6.94
CA GLU A 97 -1.00 -4.33 7.05
C GLU A 97 -1.08 -5.67 6.32
N ALA A 98 -0.47 -5.78 5.14
CA ALA A 98 -0.41 -7.03 4.39
C ALA A 98 0.34 -8.12 5.17
N ILE A 99 1.51 -7.82 5.74
CA ILE A 99 2.27 -8.76 6.57
C ILE A 99 1.46 -9.19 7.80
N GLN A 100 0.76 -8.25 8.45
CA GLN A 100 -0.09 -8.58 9.60
C GLN A 100 -1.23 -9.51 9.19
N ALA A 101 -1.93 -9.20 8.08
CA ALA A 101 -3.03 -10.01 7.57
C ALA A 101 -2.56 -11.41 7.15
N GLU A 102 -1.40 -11.50 6.49
CA GLU A 102 -0.79 -12.77 6.11
C GLU A 102 -0.49 -13.63 7.34
N ARG A 103 0.17 -13.08 8.37
CA ARG A 103 0.47 -13.79 9.61
C ARG A 103 -0.79 -14.30 10.31
N VAL A 104 -1.85 -13.48 10.34
CA VAL A 104 -3.14 -13.88 10.92
C VAL A 104 -3.76 -15.01 10.12
N ASN A 105 -3.71 -14.95 8.79
CA ASN A 105 -4.27 -15.99 7.92
C ASN A 105 -3.51 -17.31 8.07
N VAL A 106 -2.18 -17.27 8.13
CA VAL A 106 -1.34 -18.45 8.37
C VAL A 106 -1.67 -19.06 9.73
N ALA A 107 -1.68 -18.27 10.81
CA ALA A 107 -1.98 -18.76 12.14
C ALA A 107 -3.39 -19.37 12.25
N LYS A 108 -4.39 -18.75 11.58
CA LYS A 108 -5.75 -19.31 11.49
C LYS A 108 -5.79 -20.61 10.71
N GLY A 109 -5.12 -20.68 9.56
CA GLY A 109 -5.04 -21.88 8.75
C GLY A 109 -4.36 -23.04 9.49
N GLU A 110 -3.30 -22.77 10.26
CA GLU A 110 -2.66 -23.76 11.12
C GLU A 110 -3.58 -24.26 12.23
N ALA A 111 -4.26 -23.34 12.93
CA ALA A 111 -5.21 -23.69 13.98
C ALA A 111 -6.35 -24.56 13.45
N GLU A 112 -6.94 -24.18 12.31
CA GLU A 112 -8.00 -24.94 11.64
C GLU A 112 -7.51 -26.31 11.18
N ALA A 113 -6.31 -26.40 10.61
CA ALA A 113 -5.72 -27.67 10.20
C ALA A 113 -5.48 -28.61 11.39
N VAL A 114 -5.05 -28.08 12.55
CA VAL A 114 -4.88 -28.87 13.78
C VAL A 114 -6.21 -29.38 14.30
N LEU A 115 -7.25 -28.53 14.35
CA LEU A 115 -8.60 -28.92 14.76
C LEU A 115 -9.15 -30.02 13.84
N LEU A 116 -9.05 -29.83 12.53
CA LEU A 116 -9.55 -30.80 11.56
C LEU A 116 -8.82 -32.15 11.66
N LYS A 117 -7.50 -32.13 11.89
CA LYS A 117 -6.71 -33.35 12.14
C LYS A 117 -7.14 -34.03 13.44
N ALA A 118 -7.35 -33.27 14.52
CA ALA A 118 -7.80 -33.80 15.80
C ALA A 118 -9.19 -34.43 15.70
N GLU A 119 -10.15 -33.76 15.05
CA GLU A 119 -11.48 -34.31 14.79
C GLU A 119 -11.44 -35.57 13.92
N SER A 120 -10.66 -35.54 12.84
CA SER A 120 -10.48 -36.71 11.97
C SER A 120 -9.89 -37.88 12.74
N ARG A 121 -8.92 -37.62 13.62
CA ARG A 121 -8.32 -38.63 14.50
C ARG A 121 -9.32 -39.16 15.52
N ALA A 122 -10.14 -38.31 16.13
CA ALA A 122 -11.18 -38.72 17.06
C ALA A 122 -12.19 -39.65 16.36
N LYS A 123 -12.70 -39.26 15.18
CA LYS A 123 -13.59 -40.11 14.37
C LYS A 123 -12.93 -41.42 13.93
N ALA A 124 -11.63 -41.39 13.62
CA ALA A 124 -10.89 -42.60 13.28
C ALA A 124 -10.79 -43.57 14.48
N ILE A 125 -10.47 -43.06 15.67
CA ILE A 125 -10.42 -43.85 16.91
C ILE A 125 -11.79 -44.43 17.23
N GLU A 126 -12.85 -43.65 17.10
CA GLU A 126 -14.23 -44.11 17.29
C GLU A 126 -14.58 -45.25 16.33
N ARG A 127 -14.24 -45.11 15.04
CA ARG A 127 -14.42 -46.18 14.05
C ARG A 127 -13.63 -47.43 14.40
N ILE A 128 -12.38 -47.29 14.85
CA ILE A 128 -11.57 -48.42 15.30
C ILE A 128 -12.19 -49.10 16.53
N ALA A 129 -12.66 -48.33 17.52
CA ALA A 129 -13.31 -48.86 18.71
C ALA A 129 -14.56 -49.69 18.34
N THR A 130 -15.42 -49.15 17.47
CA THR A 130 -16.60 -49.91 16.98
C THR A 130 -16.22 -51.17 16.18
N ALA A 131 -15.08 -51.17 15.48
CA ALA A 131 -14.60 -52.34 14.76
C ALA A 131 -13.99 -53.39 15.70
N LEU A 132 -13.38 -52.97 16.80
CA LEU A 132 -12.80 -53.84 17.83
C LEU A 132 -13.84 -54.59 18.67
N GLU A 133 -15.02 -54.00 18.86
CA GLU A 133 -16.15 -54.64 19.54
C GLU A 133 -16.78 -55.80 18.72
N ARG A 134 -16.44 -55.93 17.42
CA ARG A 134 -16.88 -57.06 16.60
C ARG A 134 -16.05 -58.31 16.88
N ASP A 135 -16.68 -59.47 16.74
CA ASP A 135 -16.10 -60.76 17.13
C ASP A 135 -14.76 -61.02 16.40
N GLY A 136 -13.69 -61.25 17.19
CA GLY A 136 -12.31 -61.39 16.71
C GLY A 136 -11.49 -60.09 16.53
N GLY A 137 -12.08 -58.91 16.71
CA GLY A 137 -11.42 -57.61 16.51
C GLY A 137 -10.23 -57.37 17.47
N SER A 138 -10.38 -57.73 18.74
CA SER A 138 -9.33 -57.57 19.77
C SER A 138 -8.05 -58.36 19.45
N GLY A 139 -8.18 -59.54 18.85
CA GLY A 139 -7.04 -60.37 18.43
C GLY A 139 -6.27 -59.77 17.25
N ALA A 140 -6.99 -59.20 16.27
CA ALA A 140 -6.38 -58.55 15.10
C ALA A 140 -5.65 -57.25 15.48
N ALA A 141 -6.18 -56.47 16.41
CA ALA A 141 -5.49 -55.27 16.90
C ALA A 141 -4.19 -55.60 17.66
N GLY A 142 -4.19 -56.67 18.46
CA GLY A 142 -2.98 -57.14 19.14
C GLY A 142 -1.85 -57.50 18.17
N LEU A 143 -2.18 -58.22 17.08
CA LEU A 143 -1.23 -58.54 16.02
C LEU A 143 -0.71 -57.27 15.31
N THR A 144 -1.61 -56.33 15.00
CA THR A 144 -1.26 -55.07 14.33
C THR A 144 -0.31 -54.21 15.19
N VAL A 145 -0.55 -54.12 16.50
CA VAL A 145 0.33 -53.40 17.44
C VAL A 145 1.70 -54.08 17.54
N ALA A 146 1.74 -55.42 17.54
CA ALA A 146 2.99 -56.17 17.55
C ALA A 146 3.80 -55.92 16.26
N GLU A 147 3.16 -55.92 15.09
CA GLU A 147 3.80 -55.57 13.81
C GLU A 147 4.35 -54.15 13.81
N GLN A 148 3.57 -53.17 14.30
CA GLN A 148 4.02 -51.77 14.41
C GLN A 148 5.18 -51.62 15.40
N TYR A 149 5.17 -52.33 16.51
CA TYR A 149 6.26 -52.33 17.48
C TYR A 149 7.55 -52.89 16.86
N VAL A 150 7.46 -54.01 16.15
CA VAL A 150 8.61 -54.61 15.44
C VAL A 150 9.13 -53.68 14.34
N GLN A 151 8.25 -53.02 13.57
CA GLN A 151 8.67 -52.03 12.57
C GLN A 151 9.31 -50.78 13.20
N ALA A 152 8.72 -50.23 14.26
CA ALA A 152 9.26 -49.06 14.96
C ALA A 152 10.62 -49.37 15.59
N PHE A 153 10.76 -50.54 16.21
CA PHE A 153 12.02 -51.05 16.73
C PHE A 153 13.04 -51.27 15.60
N GLY A 154 12.61 -51.79 14.44
CA GLY A 154 13.45 -51.95 13.26
C GLY A 154 13.94 -50.63 12.66
N ASN A 155 13.12 -49.58 12.67
CA ASN A 155 13.53 -48.24 12.23
C ASN A 155 14.46 -47.58 13.26
N LEU A 156 14.19 -47.74 14.56
CA LEU A 156 15.07 -47.27 15.63
C LEU A 156 16.44 -47.95 15.57
N ALA A 157 16.49 -49.25 15.27
CA ALA A 157 17.73 -50.01 15.09
C ALA A 157 18.52 -49.61 13.84
N LYS A 158 17.89 -48.96 12.85
CA LYS A 158 18.56 -48.40 11.66
C LYS A 158 19.12 -47.00 11.88
N GLU A 159 18.46 -46.17 12.68
CA GLU A 159 18.87 -44.77 12.93
C GLU A 159 19.75 -44.60 14.18
N SER A 160 19.66 -45.50 15.18
CA SER A 160 20.46 -45.44 16.40
C SER A 160 21.45 -46.61 16.49
N ASN A 161 22.74 -46.32 16.40
CA ASN A 161 23.82 -47.29 16.69
C ASN A 161 24.16 -47.35 18.20
N THR A 162 23.23 -46.96 19.09
CA THR A 162 23.39 -47.09 20.54
C THR A 162 22.20 -47.85 21.08
N VAL A 163 22.37 -49.17 21.15
CA VAL A 163 21.50 -50.05 21.94
C VAL A 163 21.70 -49.64 23.40
N VAL A 164 20.76 -48.88 23.96
CA VAL A 164 20.65 -48.76 25.41
C VAL A 164 20.07 -50.09 25.90
N LEU A 165 20.95 -51.07 26.11
CA LEU A 165 20.61 -52.24 26.89
C LEU A 165 20.33 -51.78 28.33
N PRO A 166 19.14 -52.03 28.90
CA PRO A 166 18.98 -51.99 30.34
C PRO A 166 19.99 -52.98 30.93
N ALA A 167 20.82 -52.53 31.88
CA ALA A 167 21.87 -53.33 32.49
C ALA A 167 21.37 -54.53 33.33
N ASN A 168 20.09 -54.92 33.22
CA ASN A 168 19.53 -56.11 33.85
C ASN A 168 18.59 -56.81 32.87
N LEU A 169 19.16 -57.69 32.05
CA LEU A 169 18.47 -58.55 31.08
C LEU A 169 17.87 -59.84 31.71
N SER A 170 17.90 -59.98 33.03
CA SER A 170 17.60 -61.26 33.68
C SER A 170 16.21 -61.37 34.30
N ASP A 171 15.35 -60.34 34.27
CA ASP A 171 13.99 -60.50 34.79
C ASP A 171 12.92 -59.58 34.14
N PRO A 172 12.04 -60.11 33.28
CA PRO A 172 10.89 -59.38 32.72
C PRO A 172 9.96 -58.78 33.80
N GLY A 173 9.95 -59.32 35.02
CA GLY A 173 9.10 -58.84 36.11
C GLY A 173 9.51 -57.47 36.66
N SER A 174 10.80 -57.12 36.61
CA SER A 174 11.29 -55.83 37.15
C SER A 174 10.93 -54.63 36.26
N MET A 175 10.82 -54.85 34.94
CA MET A 175 10.40 -53.82 34.00
C MET A 175 8.90 -53.48 34.14
N VAL A 176 8.06 -54.51 34.31
CA VAL A 176 6.61 -54.32 34.49
C VAL A 176 6.33 -53.65 35.84
N SER A 177 7.07 -53.98 36.90
CA SER A 177 6.91 -53.35 38.21
C SER A 177 7.42 -51.90 38.24
N GLN A 178 8.49 -51.55 37.54
CA GLN A 178 8.89 -50.14 37.39
C GLN A 178 7.89 -49.33 36.56
N ALA A 179 7.34 -49.90 35.49
CA ALA A 179 6.30 -49.23 34.69
C ALA A 179 5.01 -49.04 35.49
N LEU A 180 4.60 -50.04 36.27
CA LEU A 180 3.45 -49.95 37.18
C LEU A 180 3.69 -48.96 38.34
N ALA A 181 4.91 -48.89 38.88
CA ALA A 181 5.25 -47.92 39.93
C ALA A 181 5.19 -46.47 39.44
N VAL A 182 5.62 -46.22 38.20
CA VAL A 182 5.49 -44.90 37.56
C VAL A 182 4.00 -44.57 37.32
N TYR A 183 3.22 -45.54 36.84
CA TYR A 183 1.77 -45.38 36.67
C TYR A 183 1.05 -45.07 38.00
N ASP A 184 1.36 -45.80 39.07
CA ASP A 184 0.77 -45.60 40.40
C ASP A 184 1.17 -44.25 41.02
N SER A 185 2.40 -43.80 40.77
CA SER A 185 2.88 -42.48 41.21
C SER A 185 2.20 -41.30 40.51
N LEU A 186 1.79 -41.49 39.24
CA LEU A 186 1.03 -40.50 38.47
C LEU A 186 -0.45 -40.49 38.89
N ASN A 187 -0.99 -41.64 39.29
CA ASN A 187 -2.38 -41.76 39.73
C ASN A 187 -2.60 -41.25 41.16
N LYS A 188 -1.60 -41.38 42.06
CA LYS A 188 -1.62 -40.82 43.43
C LYS A 188 -1.44 -39.30 43.54
N ARG A 189 -1.18 -38.61 42.41
CA ARG A 189 -1.03 -37.14 42.36
C ARG A 189 -2.30 -36.39 41.91
N LYS A 190 -3.42 -37.08 41.79
CA LYS A 190 -4.78 -36.51 41.77
C LYS A 190 -5.45 -36.76 43.11
#